data_AF-A0A956HZW8-F1
#
_entry.id   AF-A0A956HZW8-F1
#
_cell.length_a   1.000
_cell.length_b   1.000
_cell.length_c   1.000
_cell.angle_alpha   90.00
_cell.angle_beta   90.00
_cell.angle_gamma   90.00
#
_symmetry.space_group_name_H-M   'P 1'
#
loop_
_entity.id
_entity.type
_entity.pdbx_description
1 polymer ?
#
loop_
_entity_poly.entity_id
_entity_poly.type
_entity_poly.pdbx_seq_one_letter_code
_entity_poly.pdbx_strand_id
1 'polypeptide(L)'
;MRLRGWLLIAAPLFVACSSPGGTKPVRGADIVAENGSDAAVEDAPVGNNESCDPPTHMVLEFLTEGTSIDLGYSGLAFGTSLSEGTFTTVQITDCDKDCATNCRFVGPVDHPDAQHVSYHRCSTDSRQVCSSDAQCGGGECTFFLSSHGLSTLPIVNLESALMLEFKSLEGADPWPLKGSVDLTTGRIDVTRANLRIHQWTEAPFTGVKAPGCINDTTARDGKKDGDCTGGVSGKCDVHGEPGLGENTVQRSTSLDCPLPNLSNPASYFDMDLGHLSTAGDTLELTNESPNCTADGGKCWCGLCDDPPDQPCKTNRDCNNGAGTCGGGVSHPAFRYDGCNRGEGLFAGWRCGGEFGADRCMPENALLALAGYRSKCHPGNGAIGARIEVTGSQSVTEEGAIDSVLTGIKCVPSTTSSTVNDQIGFPGPAVITLHQKGVPVFAE
;
A
#
# COMPACT_ATOMS: atom_id res chain seq x y z
N MET A 1 43.37 10.24 37.72
CA MET A 1 44.12 8.97 37.77
C MET A 1 43.42 7.99 38.71
N ARG A 2 42.71 7.01 38.16
CA ARG A 2 42.53 5.64 38.69
C ARG A 2 41.63 4.88 37.71
N LEU A 3 42.26 3.96 36.96
CA LEU A 3 41.59 2.85 36.30
C LEU A 3 40.91 1.95 37.34
N ARG A 4 39.81 1.31 36.92
CA ARG A 4 39.51 -0.11 37.18
C ARG A 4 38.28 -0.53 36.37
N GLY A 5 38.52 -1.30 35.32
CA GLY A 5 37.48 -2.10 34.68
C GLY A 5 37.25 -3.40 35.45
N TRP A 6 36.10 -4.03 35.21
CA TRP A 6 35.90 -5.47 35.37
C TRP A 6 35.02 -5.99 34.24
N LEU A 7 35.49 -7.13 33.72
CA LEU A 7 34.99 -8.02 32.70
C LEU A 7 34.47 -9.27 33.43
N LEU A 8 33.35 -9.88 33.01
CA LEU A 8 32.98 -11.31 33.18
C LEU A 8 31.66 -11.53 32.43
N ILE A 9 31.66 -12.13 31.23
CA ILE A 9 31.62 -13.57 30.87
C ILE A 9 30.21 -14.18 30.97
N ALA A 10 29.80 -14.71 29.81
CA ALA A 10 28.56 -15.42 29.49
C ALA A 10 28.50 -16.86 30.04
N ALA A 11 27.29 -17.42 30.15
CA ALA A 11 26.95 -18.79 29.72
C ALA A 11 25.43 -19.07 29.82
N PRO A 12 24.90 -20.05 29.05
CA PRO A 12 23.48 -20.17 28.69
C PRO A 12 22.72 -21.21 29.52
N LEU A 13 21.38 -21.19 29.44
CA LEU A 13 20.53 -22.28 29.90
C LEU A 13 19.48 -22.61 28.82
N PHE A 14 19.73 -23.73 28.12
CA PHE A 14 18.71 -24.54 27.47
C PHE A 14 18.02 -25.40 28.53
N VAL A 15 16.68 -25.43 28.55
CA VAL A 15 15.90 -26.64 28.89
C VAL A 15 14.64 -26.65 28.03
N ALA A 16 14.38 -27.81 27.43
CA ALA A 16 13.29 -28.11 26.51
C ALA A 16 12.06 -28.73 27.21
N CYS A 17 10.95 -28.71 26.47
CA CYS A 17 9.77 -29.60 26.51
C CYS A 17 8.84 -29.60 27.73
N SER A 18 7.59 -29.19 27.51
CA SER A 18 6.42 -30.10 27.61
C SER A 18 5.13 -29.41 27.13
N SER A 19 4.46 -30.03 26.16
CA SER A 19 3.03 -29.91 25.89
C SER A 19 2.32 -30.94 26.77
N PRO A 20 1.13 -30.64 27.32
CA PRO A 20 -0.07 -31.22 26.71
C PRO A 20 -1.35 -30.37 26.79
N GLY A 21 -2.12 -30.40 25.69
CA GLY A 21 -3.57 -30.67 25.74
C GLY A 21 -4.52 -29.51 26.05
N GLY A 22 -5.45 -29.25 25.13
CA GLY A 22 -6.67 -28.50 25.45
C GLY A 22 -7.37 -27.82 24.28
N THR A 23 -7.65 -28.54 23.19
CA THR A 23 -8.63 -28.10 22.20
C THR A 23 -10.03 -28.11 22.82
N LYS A 24 -10.70 -26.94 22.86
CA LYS A 24 -12.14 -26.84 23.06
C LYS A 24 -12.81 -26.62 21.70
N PRO A 25 -13.62 -27.56 21.18
CA PRO A 25 -14.54 -27.24 20.10
C PRO A 25 -15.72 -26.44 20.66
N VAL A 26 -16.05 -25.33 20.00
CA VAL A 26 -17.32 -24.64 20.16
C VAL A 26 -18.40 -25.51 19.50
N ARG A 27 -19.44 -25.80 20.27
CA ARG A 27 -20.57 -26.67 19.87
C ARG A 27 -21.41 -25.99 18.80
N GLY A 28 -21.61 -26.69 17.69
CA GLY A 28 -22.77 -26.55 16.83
C GLY A 28 -23.93 -27.45 17.30
N ALA A 29 -25.15 -26.95 17.03
CA ALA A 29 -26.40 -27.65 16.77
C ALA A 29 -26.89 -28.75 17.74
N ASP A 30 -27.97 -28.44 18.45
CA ASP A 30 -29.04 -29.41 18.73
C ASP A 30 -29.92 -29.51 17.47
N ILE A 31 -29.74 -30.57 16.67
CA ILE A 31 -30.79 -31.11 15.81
C ILE A 31 -30.92 -32.58 16.19
N VAL A 32 -32.06 -32.89 16.81
CA VAL A 32 -32.50 -34.24 17.14
C VAL A 32 -32.87 -34.96 15.84
N ALA A 33 -32.17 -36.04 15.53
CA ALA A 33 -32.59 -37.02 14.52
C ALA A 33 -33.27 -38.19 15.22
N GLU A 34 -34.59 -38.34 15.02
CA GLU A 34 -35.28 -39.61 15.25
C GLU A 34 -35.50 -40.33 13.92
N ASN A 35 -35.28 -41.64 13.98
CA ASN A 35 -35.38 -42.62 12.89
C ASN A 35 -36.74 -42.63 12.19
N GLY A 36 -36.74 -42.79 10.86
CA GLY A 36 -37.96 -43.06 10.10
C GLY A 36 -37.73 -43.49 8.65
N SER A 37 -37.60 -44.81 8.47
CA SER A 37 -38.03 -45.65 7.32
C SER A 37 -37.58 -45.31 5.88
N ASP A 38 -36.96 -46.34 5.28
CA ASP A 38 -36.74 -46.54 3.85
C ASP A 38 -37.98 -46.28 2.99
N ALA A 39 -37.94 -45.21 2.21
CA ALA A 39 -38.77 -45.04 1.02
C ALA A 39 -37.83 -44.71 -0.16
N ALA A 40 -37.96 -45.49 -1.23
CA ALA A 40 -37.24 -45.27 -2.48
C ALA A 40 -37.50 -43.85 -3.00
N VAL A 41 -36.44 -43.05 -3.06
CA VAL A 41 -36.46 -41.73 -3.69
C VAL A 41 -36.47 -41.97 -5.20
N GLU A 42 -37.61 -41.73 -5.83
CA GLU A 42 -37.69 -41.56 -7.29
C GLU A 42 -36.79 -40.38 -7.70
N ASP A 43 -36.00 -40.59 -8.76
CA ASP A 43 -35.20 -39.55 -9.42
C ASP A 43 -36.08 -38.35 -9.78
N ALA A 44 -36.08 -37.34 -8.91
CA ALA A 44 -36.61 -36.03 -9.24
C ALA A 44 -35.76 -35.45 -10.38
N PRO A 45 -36.38 -34.82 -11.40
CA PRO A 45 -35.62 -34.19 -12.47
C PRO A 45 -34.69 -33.15 -11.86
N VAL A 46 -33.39 -33.28 -12.14
CA VAL A 46 -32.36 -32.26 -11.85
C VAL A 46 -32.90 -30.94 -12.37
N GLY A 47 -33.34 -30.09 -11.44
CA GLY A 47 -33.78 -28.73 -11.72
C GLY A 47 -32.58 -27.96 -12.24
N ASN A 48 -32.44 -27.90 -13.56
CA ASN A 48 -31.44 -27.08 -14.21
C ASN A 48 -31.74 -25.60 -13.92
N ASN A 49 -30.73 -24.90 -13.39
CA ASN A 49 -30.69 -23.47 -13.06
C ASN A 49 -31.32 -23.10 -11.70
N GLU A 50 -30.71 -23.55 -10.60
CA GLU A 50 -30.66 -22.69 -9.42
C GLU A 50 -29.92 -21.41 -9.82
N SER A 51 -30.66 -20.34 -10.03
CA SER A 51 -30.11 -19.00 -10.15
C SER A 51 -29.38 -18.73 -8.84
N CYS A 52 -28.05 -18.73 -8.87
CA CYS A 52 -27.27 -18.24 -7.75
C CYS A 52 -27.37 -16.72 -7.71
N ASP A 53 -27.42 -16.15 -6.50
CA ASP A 53 -27.38 -14.70 -6.31
C ASP A 53 -25.94 -14.33 -5.96
N PRO A 54 -25.18 -13.70 -6.87
CA PRO A 54 -23.81 -13.30 -6.58
C PRO A 54 -23.80 -12.20 -5.50
N PRO A 55 -22.70 -12.08 -4.72
CA PRO A 55 -22.52 -10.91 -3.88
C PRO A 55 -22.51 -9.64 -4.74
N THR A 56 -23.04 -8.55 -4.20
CA THR A 56 -23.10 -7.26 -4.90
C THR A 56 -21.91 -6.37 -4.55
N HIS A 57 -21.29 -6.61 -3.41
CA HIS A 57 -20.14 -5.86 -2.92
C HIS A 57 -19.10 -6.79 -2.32
N MET A 58 -17.88 -6.29 -2.18
CA MET A 58 -16.82 -6.91 -1.40
C MET A 58 -16.11 -5.84 -0.59
N VAL A 59 -16.01 -6.05 0.72
CA VAL A 59 -15.24 -5.19 1.62
C VAL A 59 -13.82 -5.74 1.68
N LEU A 60 -12.85 -4.93 1.29
CA LEU A 60 -11.42 -5.24 1.31
C LEU A 60 -10.77 -4.58 2.52
N GLU A 61 -10.53 -5.34 3.57
CA GLU A 61 -9.79 -4.90 4.75
C GLU A 61 -8.29 -5.16 4.55
N PHE A 62 -7.46 -4.13 4.65
CA PHE A 62 -6.01 -4.21 4.54
C PHE A 62 -5.41 -4.54 5.91
N LEU A 63 -4.68 -5.63 5.96
CA LEU A 63 -3.99 -6.10 7.15
C LEU A 63 -2.65 -5.39 7.26
N THR A 64 -2.38 -4.75 8.40
CA THR A 64 -1.11 -4.06 8.64
C THR A 64 0.08 -5.01 8.52
N GLU A 65 -0.07 -6.24 9.04
CA GLU A 65 0.93 -7.28 8.89
C GLU A 65 0.99 -7.75 7.43
N GLY A 66 2.15 -7.58 6.79
CA GLY A 66 2.37 -8.00 5.40
C GLY A 66 2.00 -6.96 4.34
N THR A 67 1.29 -5.89 4.68
CA THR A 67 1.07 -4.77 3.76
C THR A 67 2.28 -3.82 3.75
N SER A 68 2.86 -3.59 2.57
CA SER A 68 3.91 -2.58 2.36
C SER A 68 3.73 -1.85 1.04
N ILE A 69 4.01 -0.54 1.08
CA ILE A 69 4.08 0.32 -0.11
C ILE A 69 5.49 0.88 -0.13
N ASP A 70 6.37 0.23 -0.89
CA ASP A 70 7.78 0.57 -1.00
C ASP A 70 7.99 1.41 -2.26
N LEU A 71 8.04 2.73 -2.09
CA LEU A 71 8.14 3.67 -3.21
C LEU A 71 9.59 4.15 -3.41
N GLY A 72 10.04 4.10 -4.66
CA GLY A 72 11.33 4.65 -5.07
C GLY A 72 12.53 3.78 -4.65
N TYR A 73 13.73 4.26 -4.95
CA TYR A 73 14.97 3.57 -4.56
C TYR A 73 15.29 3.74 -3.07
N SER A 74 15.09 4.96 -2.58
CA SER A 74 15.36 5.38 -1.20
C SER A 74 14.48 6.58 -0.88
N GLY A 75 13.67 6.50 0.18
CA GLY A 75 12.76 7.58 0.51
C GLY A 75 12.19 7.45 1.91
N LEU A 76 11.69 8.56 2.45
CA LEU A 76 11.04 8.63 3.76
C LEU A 76 9.72 7.83 3.79
N ALA A 77 9.12 7.63 2.62
CA ALA A 77 7.94 6.80 2.43
C ALA A 77 8.23 5.29 2.35
N PHE A 78 9.50 4.88 2.22
CA PHE A 78 9.86 3.47 2.06
C PHE A 78 9.47 2.66 3.30
N GLY A 79 8.79 1.52 3.11
CA GLY A 79 8.29 0.70 4.21
C GLY A 79 7.14 1.32 4.99
N THR A 80 6.48 2.36 4.46
CA THR A 80 5.26 2.87 5.09
C THR A 80 4.16 1.83 4.94
N SER A 81 3.60 1.41 6.08
CA SER A 81 2.44 0.54 6.12
C SER A 81 1.17 1.39 6.17
N LEU A 82 0.05 0.76 5.79
CA LEU A 82 -1.27 1.31 6.08
C LEU A 82 -1.56 1.19 7.59
N SER A 83 -2.51 1.99 8.06
CA SER A 83 -3.03 1.87 9.43
C SER A 83 -3.88 0.61 9.57
N GLU A 84 -4.04 0.14 10.81
CA GLU A 84 -4.88 -1.03 11.08
C GLU A 84 -6.37 -0.71 10.93
N GLY A 85 -7.10 -1.67 10.36
CA GLY A 85 -8.51 -1.54 10.01
C GLY A 85 -8.74 -0.58 8.85
N THR A 86 -7.71 -0.34 8.04
CA THR A 86 -7.90 0.31 6.76
C THR A 86 -8.70 -0.58 5.84
N PHE A 87 -9.77 -0.07 5.23
CA PHE A 87 -10.56 -0.84 4.27
C PHE A 87 -11.07 0.01 3.10
N THR A 88 -11.50 -0.68 2.05
CA THR A 88 -12.22 -0.10 0.92
C THR A 88 -13.36 -1.03 0.49
N THR A 89 -14.40 -0.50 -0.14
CA THR A 89 -15.49 -1.32 -0.67
C THR A 89 -15.48 -1.26 -2.19
N VAL A 90 -15.63 -2.41 -2.83
CA VAL A 90 -15.79 -2.52 -4.29
C VAL A 90 -17.15 -3.13 -4.62
N GLN A 91 -17.73 -2.72 -5.74
CA GLN A 91 -18.91 -3.32 -6.31
C GLN A 91 -18.51 -4.56 -7.11
N ILE A 92 -19.24 -5.66 -6.95
CA ILE A 92 -19.09 -6.92 -7.68
C ILE A 92 -20.17 -7.02 -8.75
N THR A 93 -19.78 -7.39 -9.97
CA THR A 93 -20.65 -7.48 -11.16
C THR A 93 -20.17 -8.59 -12.10
N ASP A 94 -20.96 -8.91 -13.13
CA ASP A 94 -20.56 -9.77 -14.25
C ASP A 94 -19.93 -11.11 -13.83
N CYS A 95 -20.43 -11.75 -12.78
CA CYS A 95 -20.01 -13.09 -12.40
C CYS A 95 -20.46 -14.12 -13.46
N ASP A 96 -19.69 -15.20 -13.59
CA ASP A 96 -20.10 -16.34 -14.41
C ASP A 96 -21.37 -17.00 -13.86
N LYS A 97 -21.90 -17.98 -14.61
CA LYS A 97 -23.15 -18.70 -14.29
C LYS A 97 -23.18 -19.37 -12.92
N ASP A 98 -22.01 -19.66 -12.35
CA ASP A 98 -21.87 -20.28 -11.03
C ASP A 98 -21.78 -19.22 -9.90
N CYS A 99 -21.88 -17.93 -10.24
CA CYS A 99 -21.86 -16.74 -9.36
C CYS A 99 -20.64 -16.58 -8.44
N ALA A 100 -19.68 -17.49 -8.54
CA ALA A 100 -18.49 -17.51 -7.71
C ALA A 100 -17.20 -17.34 -8.52
N THR A 101 -17.24 -17.50 -9.84
CA THR A 101 -16.04 -17.45 -10.70
C THR A 101 -16.05 -16.23 -11.62
N ASN A 102 -14.86 -15.69 -11.86
CA ASN A 102 -14.59 -14.59 -12.79
C ASN A 102 -15.49 -13.35 -12.62
N CYS A 103 -15.90 -13.06 -11.39
CA CYS A 103 -16.61 -11.83 -11.08
C CYS A 103 -15.74 -10.62 -11.36
N ARG A 104 -16.32 -9.56 -11.94
CA ARG A 104 -15.65 -8.29 -12.13
C ARG A 104 -15.91 -7.40 -10.94
N PHE A 105 -14.93 -6.58 -10.58
CA PHE A 105 -15.12 -5.56 -9.56
C PHE A 105 -14.69 -4.18 -10.04
N VAL A 106 -15.40 -3.17 -9.53
CA VAL A 106 -15.08 -1.75 -9.72
C VAL A 106 -15.21 -1.01 -8.40
N GLY A 107 -14.44 0.05 -8.22
CA GLY A 107 -14.56 0.88 -7.04
C GLY A 107 -13.49 1.95 -6.95
N PRO A 108 -13.31 2.53 -5.75
CA PRO A 108 -14.13 2.28 -4.56
C PRO A 108 -15.58 2.78 -4.73
N VAL A 109 -16.48 2.21 -3.93
CA VAL A 109 -17.88 2.64 -3.77
C VAL A 109 -18.18 2.83 -2.28
N ASP A 110 -19.26 3.54 -1.96
CA ASP A 110 -19.74 3.61 -0.58
C ASP A 110 -20.12 2.22 -0.07
N HIS A 111 -19.92 2.01 1.23
CA HIS A 111 -20.31 0.78 1.89
C HIS A 111 -21.85 0.66 1.89
N PRO A 112 -22.43 -0.52 1.62
CA PRO A 112 -23.90 -0.67 1.54
C PRO A 112 -24.61 -0.46 2.88
N ASP A 113 -23.95 -0.71 4.01
CA ASP A 113 -24.47 -0.38 5.34
C ASP A 113 -24.22 1.09 5.68
N ALA A 114 -25.32 1.84 5.84
CA ALA A 114 -25.33 3.27 6.18
C ALA A 114 -24.74 3.61 7.56
N GLN A 115 -24.48 2.61 8.41
CA GLN A 115 -23.78 2.81 9.69
C GLN A 115 -22.27 2.99 9.51
N HIS A 116 -21.71 2.64 8.35
CA HIS A 116 -20.30 2.84 8.07
C HIS A 116 -19.99 4.28 7.69
N VAL A 117 -18.82 4.75 8.14
CA VAL A 117 -18.28 6.06 7.77
C VAL A 117 -18.03 6.12 6.26
N SER A 118 -18.61 7.12 5.59
CA SER A 118 -18.25 7.36 4.19
C SER A 118 -16.84 7.94 4.08
N TYR A 119 -16.05 7.34 3.19
CA TYR A 119 -14.73 7.81 2.79
C TYR A 119 -14.76 8.64 1.50
N HIS A 120 -15.96 8.96 0.98
CA HIS A 120 -16.15 9.90 -0.11
C HIS A 120 -16.02 11.33 0.44
N ARG A 121 -14.85 11.93 0.25
CA ARG A 121 -14.47 13.23 0.83
C ARG A 121 -13.97 14.20 -0.25
N CYS A 122 -13.96 15.48 0.07
CA CYS A 122 -13.41 16.48 -0.82
C CYS A 122 -11.89 16.40 -0.89
N SER A 123 -11.31 16.37 -2.10
CA SER A 123 -9.86 16.29 -2.31
C SER A 123 -9.08 17.47 -1.74
N THR A 124 -9.76 18.61 -1.54
CA THR A 124 -9.19 19.83 -0.94
C THR A 124 -9.33 19.89 0.57
N ASP A 125 -10.26 19.12 1.16
CA ASP A 125 -10.50 19.05 2.61
C ASP A 125 -11.15 17.71 2.98
N SER A 126 -10.34 16.75 3.44
CA SER A 126 -10.82 15.41 3.77
C SER A 126 -11.82 15.36 4.94
N ARG A 127 -12.00 16.47 5.67
CA ARG A 127 -13.02 16.58 6.73
C ARG A 127 -14.43 16.60 6.17
N GLN A 128 -14.57 17.05 4.93
CA GLN A 128 -15.85 17.27 4.30
C GLN A 128 -16.29 16.00 3.57
N VAL A 129 -17.32 15.34 4.12
CA VAL A 129 -18.08 14.30 3.40
C VAL A 129 -18.77 14.94 2.21
N CYS A 130 -18.72 14.27 1.08
CA CYS A 130 -19.37 14.71 -0.13
C CYS A 130 -20.00 13.52 -0.87
N SER A 131 -20.86 13.86 -1.82
CA SER A 131 -21.50 12.92 -2.76
C SER A 131 -21.35 13.43 -4.21
N SER A 132 -20.82 14.63 -4.40
CA SER A 132 -20.57 15.26 -5.69
C SER A 132 -19.56 16.40 -5.58
N ASP A 133 -18.88 16.71 -6.68
CA ASP A 133 -17.84 17.76 -6.76
C ASP A 133 -18.38 19.15 -6.41
N ALA A 134 -19.67 19.40 -6.63
CA ALA A 134 -20.32 20.69 -6.34
C ALA A 134 -20.23 21.06 -4.85
N GLN A 135 -20.05 20.08 -3.97
CA GLN A 135 -19.89 20.31 -2.54
C GLN A 135 -18.47 20.75 -2.17
N CYS A 136 -17.48 20.49 -3.02
CA CYS A 136 -16.06 20.56 -2.66
C CYS A 136 -15.37 21.90 -2.96
N GLY A 137 -16.13 22.97 -3.23
CA GLY A 137 -15.58 24.32 -3.26
C GLY A 137 -14.41 24.54 -4.23
N GLY A 138 -14.33 23.76 -5.32
CA GLY A 138 -13.24 23.78 -6.29
C GLY A 138 -12.36 22.53 -6.30
N GLY A 139 -12.57 21.60 -5.36
CA GLY A 139 -12.01 20.24 -5.39
C GLY A 139 -12.95 19.22 -6.04
N GLU A 140 -12.50 17.97 -6.04
CA GLU A 140 -13.25 16.80 -6.50
C GLU A 140 -13.76 16.02 -5.29
N CYS A 141 -14.92 15.40 -5.44
CA CYS A 141 -15.44 14.46 -4.46
C CYS A 141 -14.87 13.08 -4.76
N THR A 142 -13.93 12.64 -3.94
CA THR A 142 -13.09 11.48 -4.19
C THR A 142 -13.05 10.54 -3.00
N PHE A 143 -12.73 9.27 -3.25
CA PHE A 143 -12.60 8.30 -2.17
C PHE A 143 -11.18 8.31 -1.64
N PHE A 144 -11.05 8.40 -0.32
CA PHE A 144 -9.79 8.14 0.37
C PHE A 144 -9.77 6.69 0.85
N LEU A 145 -8.58 6.13 0.90
CA LEU A 145 -8.38 4.93 1.70
C LEU A 145 -8.47 5.34 3.17
N SER A 146 -9.27 4.62 3.97
CA SER A 146 -9.89 5.07 5.24
C SER A 146 -9.15 6.08 6.13
N SER A 147 -7.82 5.99 6.24
CA SER A 147 -6.96 6.90 6.99
C SER A 147 -5.56 6.98 6.38
N HIS A 148 -4.71 7.87 6.93
CA HIS A 148 -3.30 7.94 6.57
C HIS A 148 -2.44 7.00 7.44
N GLY A 149 -1.43 6.38 6.81
CA GLY A 149 -0.39 5.64 7.49
C GLY A 149 0.63 6.60 8.13
N LEU A 150 1.18 6.21 9.28
CA LEU A 150 2.20 6.97 10.00
C LEU A 150 3.46 6.14 10.20
N SER A 151 4.60 6.69 9.80
CA SER A 151 5.92 6.14 10.08
C SER A 151 6.77 7.14 10.87
N THR A 152 7.63 6.63 11.74
CA THR A 152 8.69 7.41 12.38
C THR A 152 10.01 7.14 11.69
N LEU A 153 10.78 8.20 11.50
CA LEU A 153 12.18 8.12 11.13
C LEU A 153 12.99 7.92 12.42
N PRO A 154 13.55 6.72 12.71
CA PRO A 154 13.93 6.31 14.07
C PRO A 154 14.99 7.18 14.76
N ILE A 155 15.81 7.92 14.00
CA ILE A 155 16.97 8.65 14.55
C ILE A 155 16.65 10.12 14.84
N VAL A 156 15.83 10.74 14.00
CA VAL A 156 15.45 12.15 14.14
C VAL A 156 14.06 12.31 14.77
N ASN A 157 13.36 11.19 15.01
CA ASN A 157 11.99 11.14 15.51
C ASN A 157 11.04 12.04 14.70
N LEU A 158 11.33 12.18 13.40
CA LEU A 158 10.47 12.90 12.47
C LEU A 158 9.38 11.94 12.01
N GLU A 159 8.16 12.41 12.03
CA GLU A 159 7.02 11.66 11.54
C GLU A 159 6.85 11.88 10.02
N SER A 160 6.60 10.79 9.29
CA SER A 160 6.10 10.83 7.92
C SER A 160 4.68 10.28 7.91
N ALA A 161 3.85 10.83 7.04
CA ALA A 161 2.49 10.37 6.82
C ALA A 161 2.23 10.22 5.33
N LEU A 162 1.55 9.12 4.98
CA LEU A 162 1.04 8.88 3.63
C LEU A 162 -0.47 8.72 3.70
N MET A 163 -1.18 9.44 2.84
CA MET A 163 -2.62 9.29 2.66
C MET A 163 -2.90 8.96 1.19
N LEU A 164 -3.74 7.95 0.97
CA LEU A 164 -4.06 7.47 -0.37
C LEU A 164 -5.45 7.94 -0.76
N GLU A 165 -5.53 8.56 -1.93
CA GLU A 165 -6.75 9.00 -2.60
C GLU A 165 -6.92 8.16 -3.87
N PHE A 166 -8.12 7.66 -4.14
CA PHE A 166 -8.41 6.94 -5.38
C PHE A 166 -8.71 7.95 -6.48
N LYS A 167 -7.79 8.07 -7.45
CA LYS A 167 -7.90 9.09 -8.49
C LYS A 167 -8.68 8.56 -9.69
N SER A 168 -9.90 9.05 -9.87
CA SER A 168 -10.71 8.77 -11.06
C SER A 168 -9.97 9.20 -12.33
N LEU A 169 -10.13 8.41 -13.39
CA LEU A 169 -9.60 8.76 -14.71
C LEU A 169 -10.64 9.50 -15.53
N GLU A 170 -10.19 10.43 -16.37
CA GLU A 170 -11.06 11.02 -17.39
C GLU A 170 -11.48 9.96 -18.42
N GLY A 171 -12.75 10.00 -18.84
CA GLY A 171 -13.26 9.20 -19.95
C GLY A 171 -14.42 8.27 -19.60
N ALA A 172 -14.65 7.27 -20.45
CA ALA A 172 -15.81 6.38 -20.40
C ALA A 172 -15.74 5.33 -19.27
N ASP A 173 -14.57 5.12 -18.69
CA ASP A 173 -14.33 4.15 -17.62
C ASP A 173 -13.60 4.86 -16.46
N PRO A 174 -14.36 5.60 -15.62
CA PRO A 174 -13.79 6.51 -14.62
C PRO A 174 -13.24 5.79 -13.39
N TRP A 175 -13.51 4.49 -13.25
CA TRP A 175 -13.20 3.74 -12.04
C TRP A 175 -11.69 3.70 -11.77
N PRO A 176 -11.24 4.19 -10.61
CA PRO A 176 -9.83 4.18 -10.23
C PRO A 176 -9.33 2.78 -9.89
N LEU A 177 -10.19 1.94 -9.30
CA LEU A 177 -9.89 0.55 -8.96
C LEU A 177 -10.80 -0.39 -9.75
N LYS A 178 -10.21 -1.35 -10.47
CA LYS A 178 -10.98 -2.40 -11.16
C LYS A 178 -10.19 -3.68 -11.37
N GLY A 179 -10.90 -4.78 -11.50
CA GLY A 179 -10.28 -6.07 -11.74
C GLY A 179 -11.29 -7.20 -11.84
N SER A 180 -10.79 -8.40 -11.58
CA SER A 180 -11.59 -9.62 -11.44
C SER A 180 -11.22 -10.37 -10.17
N VAL A 181 -12.21 -11.06 -9.60
CA VAL A 181 -12.07 -11.94 -8.46
C VAL A 181 -12.73 -13.28 -8.77
N ASP A 182 -12.04 -14.35 -8.43
CA ASP A 182 -12.62 -15.69 -8.31
C ASP A 182 -12.86 -15.93 -6.81
N LEU A 183 -14.14 -15.89 -6.42
CA LEU A 183 -14.58 -16.05 -5.04
C LEU A 183 -14.38 -17.49 -4.53
N THR A 184 -14.22 -18.46 -5.43
CA THR A 184 -13.97 -19.86 -5.07
C THR A 184 -12.51 -20.09 -4.72
N THR A 185 -11.59 -19.46 -5.45
CA THR A 185 -10.15 -19.64 -5.25
C THR A 185 -9.49 -18.52 -4.46
N GLY A 186 -10.19 -17.39 -4.27
CA GLY A 186 -9.66 -16.17 -3.68
C GLY A 186 -8.70 -15.43 -4.61
N ARG A 187 -8.57 -15.87 -5.87
CA ARG A 187 -7.68 -15.24 -6.84
C ARG A 187 -8.24 -13.87 -7.20
N ILE A 188 -7.46 -12.83 -6.90
CA ILE A 188 -7.74 -11.46 -7.30
C ILE A 188 -6.70 -11.04 -8.35
N ASP A 189 -7.20 -10.38 -9.40
CA ASP A 189 -6.44 -9.80 -10.50
C ASP A 189 -6.93 -8.35 -10.70
N VAL A 190 -6.17 -7.40 -10.17
CA VAL A 190 -6.42 -5.96 -10.33
C VAL A 190 -5.85 -5.56 -11.68
N THR A 191 -6.69 -5.02 -12.56
CA THR A 191 -6.25 -4.55 -13.88
C THR A 191 -5.93 -3.06 -13.90
N ARG A 192 -6.39 -2.32 -12.90
CA ARG A 192 -6.10 -0.89 -12.70
C ARG A 192 -6.27 -0.53 -11.22
N ALA A 193 -5.32 0.24 -10.71
CA ALA A 193 -5.41 0.90 -9.42
C ALA A 193 -4.72 2.27 -9.52
N ASN A 194 -5.51 3.32 -9.75
CA ASN A 194 -5.02 4.69 -9.80
C ASN A 194 -5.14 5.38 -8.45
N LEU A 195 -4.01 5.82 -7.94
CA LEU A 195 -3.90 6.46 -6.64
C LEU A 195 -3.26 7.84 -6.78
N ARG A 196 -3.74 8.79 -6.00
CA ARG A 196 -3.00 9.99 -5.61
C ARG A 196 -2.46 9.76 -4.20
N ILE A 197 -1.14 9.87 -4.07
CA ILE A 197 -0.44 9.67 -2.80
C ILE A 197 -0.08 11.04 -2.25
N HIS A 198 -0.78 11.44 -1.20
CA HIS A 198 -0.45 12.63 -0.43
C HIS A 198 0.59 12.26 0.61
N GLN A 199 1.63 13.08 0.71
CA GLN A 199 2.70 12.88 1.66
C GLN A 199 2.88 14.11 2.55
N TRP A 200 3.16 13.85 3.82
CA TRP A 200 3.60 14.84 4.77
C TRP A 200 4.84 14.32 5.49
N THR A 201 5.83 15.18 5.67
CA THR A 201 6.96 14.90 6.54
C THR A 201 7.09 16.05 7.51
N GLU A 202 7.25 15.73 8.80
CA GLU A 202 7.53 16.72 9.83
C GLU A 202 8.72 17.59 9.42
N ALA A 203 8.50 18.90 9.27
CA ALA A 203 9.59 19.82 8.97
C ALA A 203 10.44 20.01 10.25
N PRO A 204 11.76 19.72 10.21
CA PRO A 204 12.62 19.70 11.40
C PRO A 204 12.60 21.00 12.22
N PHE A 205 12.31 22.12 11.58
CA PHE A 205 12.31 23.45 12.20
C PHE A 205 10.95 23.89 12.73
N THR A 206 9.86 23.25 12.30
CA THR A 206 8.50 23.62 12.73
C THR A 206 8.01 22.75 13.87
N GLY A 207 8.52 21.51 13.99
CA GLY A 207 8.04 20.52 14.96
C GLY A 207 6.57 20.12 14.76
N VAL A 208 5.98 20.45 13.60
CA VAL A 208 4.60 20.09 13.28
C VAL A 208 4.57 18.64 12.86
N LYS A 209 4.27 17.80 13.85
CA LYS A 209 3.98 16.36 13.72
C LYS A 209 2.88 16.09 12.70
N ALA A 210 2.86 14.88 12.18
CA ALA A 210 1.75 14.45 11.33
C ALA A 210 0.42 14.51 12.12
N PRO A 211 -0.70 14.90 11.49
CA PRO A 211 -2.00 14.90 12.15
C PRO A 211 -2.39 13.51 12.67
N GLY A 212 -3.25 13.48 13.68
CA GLY A 212 -3.82 12.25 14.23
C GLY A 212 -5.06 12.56 15.06
N CYS A 213 -5.78 11.52 15.45
CA CYS A 213 -6.99 11.60 16.26
C CYS A 213 -6.75 10.96 17.63
N ILE A 214 -7.10 11.65 18.71
CA ILE A 214 -6.97 11.14 20.08
C ILE A 214 -8.30 11.26 20.82
N ASN A 215 -8.47 10.47 21.89
CA ASN A 215 -9.63 10.50 22.79
C ASN A 215 -10.97 10.14 22.15
N ASP A 216 -10.99 9.65 20.93
CA ASP A 216 -12.15 8.93 20.41
C ASP A 216 -12.18 7.53 21.04
N THR A 217 -13.34 7.13 21.53
CA THR A 217 -13.52 5.85 22.24
C THR A 217 -14.13 4.78 21.36
N THR A 218 -14.71 5.14 20.21
CA THR A 218 -15.38 4.21 19.31
C THR A 218 -14.99 4.53 17.87
N ALA A 219 -13.93 3.89 17.39
CA ALA A 219 -13.46 4.09 16.02
C ALA A 219 -14.54 3.73 14.98
N ARG A 220 -14.63 4.55 13.93
CA ARG A 220 -15.43 4.36 12.72
C ARG A 220 -16.93 4.31 12.99
N ASP A 221 -17.42 5.03 14.00
CA ASP A 221 -18.85 5.09 14.33
C ASP A 221 -19.56 6.33 13.75
N GLY A 222 -18.83 7.15 13.01
CA GLY A 222 -19.30 8.40 12.41
C GLY A 222 -19.44 9.56 13.38
N LYS A 223 -19.16 9.36 14.68
CA LYS A 223 -19.19 10.41 15.70
C LYS A 223 -17.80 10.97 15.94
N LYS A 224 -17.71 12.29 15.80
CA LYS A 224 -16.45 13.02 16.00
C LYS A 224 -16.21 13.32 17.48
N ASP A 225 -16.05 12.28 18.30
CA ASP A 225 -15.87 12.44 19.75
C ASP A 225 -14.42 12.73 20.14
N GLY A 226 -13.45 12.37 19.28
CA GLY A 226 -12.03 12.65 19.46
C GLY A 226 -11.60 14.07 19.11
N ASP A 227 -10.33 14.37 19.34
CA ASP A 227 -9.68 15.64 19.04
C ASP A 227 -8.52 15.47 18.05
N CYS A 228 -8.45 16.34 17.05
CA CYS A 228 -7.30 16.38 16.15
C CYS A 228 -6.04 16.89 16.86
N THR A 229 -4.90 16.34 16.44
CA THR A 229 -3.54 16.70 16.89
C THR A 229 -2.62 16.99 15.69
N GLY A 230 -1.34 17.30 15.94
CA GLY A 230 -0.36 17.50 14.86
C GLY A 230 -0.53 18.80 14.08
N GLY A 231 -0.83 19.91 14.77
CA GLY A 231 -0.99 21.23 14.15
C GLY A 231 -2.35 21.46 13.48
N VAL A 232 -3.27 20.50 13.61
CA VAL A 232 -4.63 20.57 13.07
C VAL A 232 -5.63 20.63 14.23
N SER A 233 -6.59 21.56 14.18
CA SER A 233 -7.68 21.66 15.15
C SER A 233 -8.97 21.08 14.59
N GLY A 234 -9.80 20.51 15.45
CA GLY A 234 -11.08 19.94 15.08
C GLY A 234 -11.46 18.73 15.91
N LYS A 235 -12.69 18.27 15.71
CA LYS A 235 -13.20 17.00 16.22
C LYS A 235 -13.01 15.92 15.17
N CYS A 236 -12.74 14.68 15.60
CA CYS A 236 -12.46 13.56 14.71
C CYS A 236 -13.08 12.25 15.19
N ASP A 237 -13.38 11.40 14.21
CA ASP A 237 -13.63 9.96 14.38
C ASP A 237 -12.37 9.19 13.95
N VAL A 238 -11.91 8.22 14.73
CA VAL A 238 -10.76 7.37 14.41
C VAL A 238 -11.11 6.45 13.25
N HIS A 239 -10.38 6.58 12.14
CA HIS A 239 -10.57 5.73 10.96
C HIS A 239 -9.51 4.63 10.82
N GLY A 240 -8.33 4.85 11.38
CA GLY A 240 -7.23 3.88 11.38
C GLY A 240 -6.53 3.85 12.74
N GLU A 241 -6.28 2.64 13.21
CA GLU A 241 -5.58 2.43 14.46
C GLU A 241 -4.04 2.48 14.24
N PRO A 242 -3.27 2.68 15.32
CA PRO A 242 -1.81 2.69 15.22
C PRO A 242 -1.27 1.44 14.53
N GLY A 243 -0.30 1.62 13.64
CA GLY A 243 0.34 0.51 12.96
C GLY A 243 1.09 -0.42 13.93
N LEU A 244 1.17 -1.69 13.56
CA LEU A 244 1.94 -2.72 14.25
C LEU A 244 3.33 -2.83 13.61
N GLY A 245 4.28 -1.97 14.01
CA GLY A 245 5.64 -2.02 13.49
C GLY A 245 6.65 -1.30 14.39
N GLU A 246 7.94 -1.64 14.25
CA GLU A 246 9.01 -0.98 15.00
C GLU A 246 9.18 0.51 14.63
N ASN A 247 8.75 0.88 13.42
CA ASN A 247 8.83 2.23 12.86
C ASN A 247 7.47 2.91 12.71
N THR A 248 6.42 2.43 13.40
CA THR A 248 5.09 3.04 13.32
C THR A 248 4.89 4.04 14.46
N VAL A 249 4.25 5.18 14.15
CA VAL A 249 3.82 6.09 15.20
C VAL A 249 2.65 5.44 15.93
N GLN A 250 2.74 5.38 17.27
CA GLN A 250 1.67 4.85 18.13
C GLN A 250 0.54 5.88 18.32
N ARG A 251 -0.13 6.25 17.22
CA ARG A 251 -1.23 7.23 17.19
C ARG A 251 -2.26 6.86 16.14
N SER A 252 -3.53 6.93 16.53
CA SER A 252 -4.66 6.71 15.62
C SER A 252 -4.81 7.87 14.62
N THR A 253 -5.32 7.57 13.43
CA THR A 253 -5.43 8.50 12.31
C THR A 253 -6.88 8.66 11.85
N SER A 254 -7.16 9.79 11.20
CA SER A 254 -8.51 10.17 10.78
C SER A 254 -8.46 11.12 9.60
N LEU A 255 -9.41 10.95 8.67
CA LEU A 255 -9.62 11.90 7.57
C LEU A 255 -10.24 13.22 8.07
N ASP A 256 -10.81 13.25 9.27
CA ASP A 256 -11.25 14.49 9.92
C ASP A 256 -10.06 15.36 10.40
N CYS A 257 -8.85 14.79 10.39
CA CYS A 257 -7.60 15.49 10.68
C CYS A 257 -6.71 15.50 9.43
N PRO A 258 -7.02 16.34 8.41
CA PRO A 258 -6.36 16.31 7.11
C PRO A 258 -4.86 16.58 7.23
N LEU A 259 -4.07 15.95 6.35
CA LEU A 259 -2.68 16.36 6.17
C LEU A 259 -2.62 17.85 5.79
N PRO A 260 -1.62 18.62 6.25
CA PRO A 260 -1.48 20.00 5.84
C PRO A 260 -1.26 20.08 4.32
N ASN A 261 -1.87 21.08 3.68
CA ASN A 261 -1.71 21.36 2.24
C ASN A 261 -2.20 20.25 1.28
N LEU A 262 -3.28 19.52 1.57
CA LEU A 262 -3.87 18.53 0.64
C LEU A 262 -4.02 19.05 -0.81
N SER A 263 -4.36 20.32 -0.96
CA SER A 263 -4.55 20.94 -2.28
C SER A 263 -3.25 21.38 -2.96
N ASN A 264 -2.08 21.21 -2.34
CA ASN A 264 -0.79 21.66 -2.89
C ASN A 264 -0.18 20.57 -3.77
N PRO A 265 0.02 20.82 -5.08
CA PRO A 265 0.67 19.86 -5.98
C PRO A 265 2.10 19.47 -5.57
N ALA A 266 2.73 20.21 -4.67
CA ALA A 266 4.05 19.86 -4.13
C ALA A 266 4.01 18.76 -3.05
N SER A 267 2.83 18.43 -2.49
CA SER A 267 2.66 17.44 -1.42
C SER A 267 1.94 16.17 -1.86
N TYR A 268 1.66 15.99 -3.15
CA TYR A 268 1.14 14.73 -3.67
C TYR A 268 1.73 14.39 -5.03
N PHE A 269 1.52 13.14 -5.43
CA PHE A 269 1.76 12.69 -6.78
C PHE A 269 0.77 11.60 -7.16
N ASP A 270 0.54 11.45 -8.46
CA ASP A 270 -0.36 10.45 -8.99
C ASP A 270 0.44 9.23 -9.44
N MET A 271 -0.07 8.04 -9.16
CA MET A 271 0.53 6.77 -9.50
C MET A 271 -0.54 5.82 -10.04
N ASP A 272 -0.30 5.27 -11.22
CA ASP A 272 -1.02 4.10 -11.70
C ASP A 272 -0.26 2.86 -11.24
N LEU A 273 -0.81 2.15 -10.25
CA LEU A 273 -0.27 0.86 -9.82
C LEU A 273 -0.47 -0.22 -10.89
N GLY A 274 -1.28 0.05 -11.93
CA GLY A 274 -1.54 -0.85 -13.03
C GLY A 274 -2.04 -2.21 -12.57
N HIS A 275 -1.46 -3.26 -13.17
CA HIS A 275 -1.77 -4.64 -12.81
C HIS A 275 -1.17 -5.04 -11.46
N LEU A 276 -2.01 -5.52 -10.53
CA LEU A 276 -1.62 -6.18 -9.28
C LEU A 276 -2.26 -7.58 -9.22
N SER A 277 -1.54 -8.56 -8.70
CA SER A 277 -1.97 -9.95 -8.75
C SER A 277 -1.54 -10.75 -7.53
N THR A 278 -2.31 -11.80 -7.25
CA THR A 278 -1.99 -12.86 -6.27
C THR A 278 -0.94 -13.86 -6.78
N ALA A 279 -0.52 -13.77 -8.04
CA ALA A 279 0.49 -14.67 -8.62
C ALA A 279 1.95 -14.29 -8.28
N GLY A 280 2.20 -13.10 -7.74
CA GLY A 280 3.54 -12.53 -7.65
C GLY A 280 3.91 -11.66 -8.86
N ASP A 281 5.03 -10.95 -8.74
CA ASP A 281 5.64 -10.18 -9.82
C ASP A 281 7.17 -10.20 -9.67
N THR A 282 7.88 -10.12 -10.79
CA THR A 282 9.33 -10.13 -10.84
C THR A 282 9.83 -9.07 -11.80
N LEU A 283 10.77 -8.25 -11.33
CA LEU A 283 11.56 -7.36 -12.16
C LEU A 283 13.00 -7.88 -12.20
N GLU A 284 13.50 -8.22 -13.38
CA GLU A 284 14.86 -8.71 -13.60
C GLU A 284 15.65 -7.72 -14.47
N LEU A 285 16.90 -7.43 -14.07
CA LEU A 285 17.83 -6.67 -14.90
C LEU A 285 18.36 -7.54 -16.03
N THR A 286 18.09 -7.14 -17.26
CA THR A 286 18.54 -7.85 -18.46
C THR A 286 19.45 -6.97 -19.32
N ASN A 287 19.93 -7.50 -20.44
CA ASN A 287 20.63 -6.69 -21.44
C ASN A 287 19.76 -5.56 -22.01
N GLU A 288 18.42 -5.74 -22.04
CA GLU A 288 17.45 -4.77 -22.54
C GLU A 288 17.10 -3.68 -21.50
N SER A 289 17.51 -3.84 -20.23
CA SER A 289 17.31 -2.83 -19.19
C SER A 289 18.13 -1.56 -19.48
N PRO A 290 17.67 -0.38 -19.03
CA PRO A 290 18.38 0.89 -19.25
C PRO A 290 19.76 0.88 -18.60
N ASN A 291 20.72 1.55 -19.24
CA ASN A 291 22.05 1.72 -18.66
C ASN A 291 22.04 2.86 -17.64
N CYS A 292 22.64 2.64 -16.47
CA CYS A 292 22.88 3.72 -15.52
C CYS A 292 24.08 4.56 -15.97
N THR A 293 23.96 5.88 -15.89
CA THR A 293 24.98 6.83 -16.38
C THR A 293 26.32 6.78 -15.63
N ALA A 294 26.36 6.26 -14.40
CA ALA A 294 27.50 6.39 -13.50
C ALA A 294 28.51 5.22 -13.54
N ASP A 295 27.99 3.98 -13.56
CA ASP A 295 28.77 2.80 -13.15
C ASP A 295 28.78 1.67 -14.20
N GLY A 296 28.20 1.90 -15.40
CA GLY A 296 28.10 0.88 -16.45
C GLY A 296 27.13 -0.29 -16.12
N GLY A 297 26.50 -0.27 -14.95
CA GLY A 297 25.45 -1.21 -14.55
C GLY A 297 24.09 -0.94 -15.19
N LYS A 298 23.14 -1.85 -14.97
CA LYS A 298 21.76 -1.73 -15.42
C LYS A 298 20.89 -1.09 -14.34
N CYS A 299 19.97 -0.23 -14.77
CA CYS A 299 19.00 0.43 -13.91
C CYS A 299 17.68 -0.35 -13.94
N TRP A 300 16.96 -0.39 -12.82
CA TRP A 300 15.67 -1.08 -12.72
C TRP A 300 14.59 -0.40 -13.56
N CYS A 301 14.66 0.92 -13.61
CA CYS A 301 13.71 1.78 -14.30
C CYS A 301 14.46 2.86 -15.09
N GLY A 302 13.81 3.35 -16.15
CA GLY A 302 14.24 4.48 -16.97
C GLY A 302 13.03 5.34 -17.37
N LEU A 303 13.30 6.37 -18.17
CA LEU A 303 12.27 7.09 -18.92
C LEU A 303 12.54 6.95 -20.41
N CYS A 304 11.47 6.92 -21.19
CA CYS A 304 11.54 6.99 -22.64
C CYS A 304 12.02 8.37 -23.10
N ASP A 305 12.72 8.39 -24.22
CA ASP A 305 13.02 9.61 -24.97
C ASP A 305 11.80 10.14 -25.74
N ASP A 306 10.92 9.24 -26.17
CA ASP A 306 9.69 9.57 -26.89
C ASP A 306 8.59 8.53 -26.58
N PRO A 307 7.44 8.96 -26.01
CA PRO A 307 7.21 10.28 -25.42
C PRO A 307 8.14 10.48 -24.20
N PRO A 308 8.62 11.71 -23.99
CA PRO A 308 9.43 12.01 -22.81
C PRO A 308 8.65 11.72 -21.53
N ASP A 309 9.38 11.34 -20.48
CA ASP A 309 8.87 11.10 -19.13
C ASP A 309 7.91 9.91 -18.97
N GLN A 310 7.73 9.09 -20.01
CA GLN A 310 7.07 7.80 -19.86
C GLN A 310 8.00 6.80 -19.14
N PRO A 311 7.59 6.22 -18.00
CA PRO A 311 8.42 5.24 -17.30
C PRO A 311 8.58 3.97 -18.15
N CYS A 312 9.78 3.38 -18.11
CA CYS A 312 10.10 2.17 -18.85
C CYS A 312 11.02 1.24 -18.05
N LYS A 313 10.88 -0.06 -18.28
CA LYS A 313 11.78 -1.13 -17.83
C LYS A 313 12.76 -1.53 -18.94
N THR A 314 12.31 -1.42 -20.19
CA THR A 314 13.05 -1.78 -21.41
C THR A 314 12.68 -0.84 -22.56
N ASN A 315 13.43 -0.88 -23.67
CA ASN A 315 13.09 -0.12 -24.88
C ASN A 315 11.71 -0.46 -25.45
N ARG A 316 11.17 -1.65 -25.18
CA ARG A 316 9.85 -2.07 -25.68
C ARG A 316 8.71 -1.25 -25.08
N ASP A 317 8.92 -0.70 -23.89
CA ASP A 317 7.93 0.14 -23.21
C ASP A 317 7.84 1.53 -23.87
N CYS A 318 8.82 1.92 -24.69
CA CYS A 318 8.90 3.23 -25.32
C CYS A 318 8.37 3.21 -26.75
N ASN A 319 7.25 3.89 -27.01
CA ASN A 319 6.66 4.05 -28.35
C ASN A 319 6.62 2.75 -29.18
N ASN A 320 6.15 1.65 -28.58
CA ASN A 320 6.12 0.31 -29.20
C ASN A 320 7.49 -0.17 -29.73
N GLY A 321 8.59 0.23 -29.07
CA GLY A 321 9.96 -0.13 -29.42
C GLY A 321 10.71 0.86 -30.31
N ALA A 322 10.10 1.99 -30.68
CA ALA A 322 10.77 3.04 -31.46
C ALA A 322 11.62 3.99 -30.59
N GLY A 323 11.32 4.09 -29.29
CA GLY A 323 12.08 4.90 -28.34
C GLY A 323 13.16 4.10 -27.59
N THR A 324 14.07 4.82 -26.94
CA THR A 324 15.11 4.25 -26.08
C THR A 324 14.76 4.48 -24.61
N CYS A 325 14.69 3.41 -23.84
CA CYS A 325 14.57 3.48 -22.39
C CYS A 325 15.88 3.94 -21.77
N GLY A 326 15.83 5.04 -21.00
CA GLY A 326 17.01 5.76 -20.54
C GLY A 326 17.63 6.68 -21.60
N GLY A 327 16.98 6.85 -22.76
CA GLY A 327 17.38 7.79 -23.81
C GLY A 327 16.93 9.22 -23.55
N GLY A 328 15.93 9.41 -22.68
CA GLY A 328 15.43 10.71 -22.26
C GLY A 328 16.56 11.59 -21.73
N VAL A 329 16.98 12.54 -22.56
CA VAL A 329 18.06 13.51 -22.34
C VAL A 329 18.17 13.93 -20.88
N SER A 330 19.19 13.42 -20.18
CA SER A 330 19.74 14.07 -18.98
C SER A 330 18.71 14.54 -17.96
N HIS A 331 17.62 13.79 -17.72
CA HIS A 331 16.71 14.17 -16.66
C HIS A 331 17.54 14.15 -15.36
N PRO A 332 17.68 15.27 -14.63
CA PRO A 332 18.57 15.35 -13.48
C PRO A 332 18.26 14.24 -12.47
N ALA A 333 17.02 13.73 -12.47
CA ALA A 333 16.56 12.63 -11.65
C ALA A 333 17.23 11.25 -11.94
N PHE A 334 17.75 10.98 -13.15
CA PHE A 334 18.63 9.82 -13.42
C PHE A 334 20.12 10.17 -13.41
N ARG A 335 20.45 11.47 -13.51
CA ARG A 335 21.79 11.98 -13.18
C ARG A 335 22.00 12.13 -11.68
N TYR A 336 20.99 11.85 -10.86
CA TYR A 336 21.23 11.57 -9.46
C TYR A 336 22.04 10.28 -9.42
N ASP A 337 23.35 10.46 -9.44
CA ASP A 337 24.32 9.67 -8.70
C ASP A 337 23.92 9.61 -7.20
N GLY A 338 22.65 9.69 -6.79
CA GLY A 338 22.18 9.96 -5.43
C GLY A 338 22.42 8.82 -4.45
N CYS A 339 22.79 7.63 -4.96
CA CYS A 339 23.40 6.63 -4.11
C CYS A 339 24.90 6.86 -3.84
N ASN A 340 25.58 7.70 -4.63
CA ASN A 340 27.04 7.85 -4.65
C ASN A 340 27.59 9.31 -4.64
N ARG A 341 26.79 10.37 -4.82
CA ARG A 341 27.23 11.79 -4.77
C ARG A 341 26.12 12.72 -4.27
N GLY A 342 26.23 13.11 -3.00
CA GLY A 342 25.33 14.08 -2.38
C GLY A 342 25.59 15.54 -2.78
N GLU A 343 24.51 16.25 -3.14
CA GLU A 343 24.32 17.68 -2.83
C GLU A 343 22.85 17.90 -2.44
N GLY A 344 22.54 17.78 -1.13
CA GLY A 344 21.22 17.96 -0.54
C GLY A 344 21.17 17.40 0.89
N LEU A 345 20.30 17.93 1.78
CA LEU A 345 20.17 17.48 3.18
C LEU A 345 19.78 16.00 3.33
N PHE A 346 19.19 15.42 2.26
CA PHE A 346 18.84 13.99 2.14
C PHE A 346 19.59 13.30 0.99
N ALA A 347 20.56 13.97 0.37
CA ALA A 347 21.33 13.40 -0.72
C ALA A 347 22.49 12.56 -0.15
N GLY A 348 22.67 11.36 -0.70
CA GLY A 348 23.83 10.51 -0.45
C GLY A 348 23.51 9.14 0.14
N TRP A 349 22.47 8.46 -0.31
CA TRP A 349 22.13 7.16 0.27
C TRP A 349 22.88 6.01 -0.39
N ARG A 350 24.00 5.56 0.18
CA ARG A 350 24.75 4.41 -0.33
C ARG A 350 24.02 3.10 -0.07
N CYS A 351 23.60 2.42 -1.12
CA CYS A 351 22.97 1.11 -1.05
C CYS A 351 23.98 0.04 -1.53
N GLY A 352 24.16 -1.03 -0.76
CA GLY A 352 25.13 -2.09 -1.07
C GLY A 352 26.52 -1.94 -0.44
N GLY A 353 27.41 -2.91 -0.68
CA GLY A 353 28.77 -2.97 -0.13
C GLY A 353 28.89 -3.82 1.14
N GLU A 354 29.73 -3.40 2.10
CA GLU A 354 29.96 -4.11 3.38
C GLU A 354 28.70 -4.22 4.27
N PHE A 355 27.60 -3.57 3.90
CA PHE A 355 26.39 -3.41 4.72
C PHE A 355 25.20 -4.30 4.31
N GLY A 356 25.33 -5.07 3.21
CA GLY A 356 24.25 -5.85 2.58
C GLY A 356 23.67 -5.17 1.34
N ALA A 357 23.20 -5.94 0.36
CA ALA A 357 22.71 -5.45 -0.94
C ALA A 357 21.37 -4.69 -0.87
N ASP A 358 20.71 -4.79 0.28
CA ASP A 358 19.31 -4.49 0.57
C ASP A 358 19.16 -3.36 1.61
N ARG A 359 20.25 -2.65 1.92
CA ARG A 359 20.26 -1.55 2.90
C ARG A 359 20.94 -0.30 2.35
N CYS A 360 20.29 0.86 2.49
CA CYS A 360 20.95 2.14 2.24
C CYS A 360 21.41 2.81 3.54
N MET A 361 22.55 3.50 3.47
CA MET A 361 23.05 4.40 4.49
C MET A 361 23.17 5.83 3.93
N PRO A 362 22.69 6.86 4.64
CA PRO A 362 22.97 8.24 4.26
C PRO A 362 24.47 8.54 4.37
N GLU A 363 25.03 9.28 3.41
CA GLU A 363 26.43 9.71 3.32
C GLU A 363 26.73 10.77 4.38
N ASN A 364 25.68 11.39 4.91
CA ASN A 364 25.81 12.22 6.10
C ASN A 364 26.34 11.35 7.25
N ALA A 365 27.61 11.59 7.58
CA ALA A 365 28.33 10.85 8.61
C ALA A 365 27.59 10.81 9.95
N LEU A 366 26.79 11.82 10.31
CA LEU A 366 26.00 11.82 11.54
C LEU A 366 24.88 10.78 11.51
N LEU A 367 24.19 10.62 10.37
CA LEU A 367 23.15 9.62 10.20
C LEU A 367 23.75 8.21 10.02
N ALA A 368 24.90 8.08 9.33
CA ALA A 368 25.64 6.82 9.23
C ALA A 368 26.20 6.34 10.58
N LEU A 369 26.76 7.23 11.40
CA LEU A 369 27.27 6.93 12.75
C LEU A 369 26.16 6.53 13.73
N ALA A 370 24.93 7.00 13.49
CA ALA A 370 23.75 6.60 14.24
C ALA A 370 23.19 5.23 13.79
N GLY A 371 23.86 4.54 12.86
CA GLY A 371 23.52 3.18 12.44
C GLY A 371 22.32 3.09 11.50
N TYR A 372 21.96 4.18 10.82
CA TYR A 372 20.82 4.21 9.92
C TYR A 372 20.93 3.13 8.84
N ARG A 373 19.89 2.29 8.73
CA ARG A 373 19.73 1.32 7.65
C ARG A 373 18.24 1.24 7.30
N SER A 374 17.83 1.78 6.15
CA SER A 374 16.50 1.49 5.60
C SER A 374 16.63 0.36 4.60
N LYS A 375 15.54 -0.39 4.45
CA LYS A 375 15.35 -1.18 3.25
C LYS A 375 15.31 -0.24 2.05
N CYS A 376 15.74 -0.74 0.91
CA CYS A 376 15.87 0.01 -0.32
C CYS A 376 16.00 -0.93 -1.51
N HIS A 377 15.79 -0.37 -2.70
CA HIS A 377 16.24 -1.01 -3.93
C HIS A 377 17.58 -0.38 -4.35
N PRO A 378 18.61 -1.18 -4.67
CA PRO A 378 19.85 -0.60 -5.18
C PRO A 378 19.54 0.15 -6.48
N GLY A 379 20.06 1.36 -6.66
CA GLY A 379 19.77 2.18 -7.84
C GLY A 379 20.19 1.52 -9.17
N ASN A 380 21.16 0.61 -9.11
CA ASN A 380 21.65 -0.18 -10.22
C ASN A 380 21.92 -1.64 -9.81
N GLY A 381 22.15 -2.49 -10.80
CA GLY A 381 22.57 -3.86 -10.55
C GLY A 381 23.24 -4.50 -11.76
N ALA A 382 23.75 -5.70 -11.53
CA ALA A 382 24.26 -6.57 -12.59
C ALA A 382 23.10 -7.23 -13.32
N ILE A 383 23.34 -7.62 -14.58
CA ILE A 383 22.41 -8.48 -15.33
C ILE A 383 22.15 -9.77 -14.53
N GLY A 384 20.89 -10.15 -14.41
CA GLY A 384 20.41 -11.29 -13.61
C GLY A 384 20.04 -10.93 -12.17
N ALA A 385 20.29 -9.70 -11.70
CA ALA A 385 19.71 -9.24 -10.45
C ALA A 385 18.18 -9.13 -10.59
N ARG A 386 17.45 -9.50 -9.53
CA ARG A 386 15.98 -9.45 -9.52
C ARG A 386 15.39 -8.86 -8.25
N ILE A 387 14.25 -8.18 -8.41
CA ILE A 387 13.28 -7.87 -7.35
C ILE A 387 12.12 -8.84 -7.56
N GLU A 388 11.76 -9.58 -6.53
CA GLU A 388 10.73 -10.61 -6.59
C GLU A 388 9.77 -10.38 -5.42
N VAL A 389 8.47 -10.33 -5.73
CA VAL A 389 7.39 -10.29 -4.75
C VAL A 389 6.45 -11.44 -5.00
N THR A 390 6.03 -12.08 -3.92
CA THR A 390 5.18 -13.27 -3.97
C THR A 390 3.78 -12.89 -3.51
N GLY A 391 2.80 -13.15 -4.36
CA GLY A 391 1.41 -13.10 -3.97
C GLY A 391 0.94 -14.42 -3.37
N SER A 392 -0.19 -14.37 -2.68
CA SER A 392 -0.87 -15.56 -2.18
C SER A 392 -2.37 -15.31 -2.16
N GLN A 393 -3.13 -16.40 -2.06
CA GLN A 393 -4.56 -16.36 -1.90
C GLN A 393 -5.06 -17.61 -1.19
N SER A 394 -6.11 -17.46 -0.41
CA SER A 394 -6.88 -18.54 0.16
C SER A 394 -8.32 -18.07 0.42
N VAL A 395 -9.24 -19.03 0.55
CA VAL A 395 -10.62 -18.77 0.96
C VAL A 395 -10.85 -19.50 2.28
N THR A 396 -11.36 -18.79 3.28
CA THR A 396 -11.67 -19.37 4.59
C THR A 396 -12.93 -20.22 4.54
N GLU A 397 -13.18 -21.01 5.59
CA GLU A 397 -14.41 -21.82 5.69
C GLU A 397 -15.67 -20.94 5.69
N GLU A 398 -15.57 -19.70 6.16
CA GLU A 398 -16.64 -18.69 6.14
C GLU A 398 -16.77 -17.92 4.81
N GLY A 399 -15.97 -18.27 3.80
CA GLY A 399 -16.01 -17.64 2.48
C GLY A 399 -15.29 -16.28 2.40
N ALA A 400 -14.53 -15.89 3.42
CA ALA A 400 -13.67 -14.72 3.33
C ALA A 400 -12.44 -15.04 2.47
N ILE A 401 -12.01 -14.07 1.67
CA ILE A 401 -10.84 -14.19 0.80
C ILE A 401 -9.65 -13.57 1.52
N ASP A 402 -8.65 -14.37 1.86
CA ASP A 402 -7.37 -13.85 2.36
C ASP A 402 -6.38 -13.82 1.18
N SER A 403 -5.85 -12.65 0.85
CA SER A 403 -5.03 -12.46 -0.34
C SER A 403 -3.88 -11.49 -0.12
N VAL A 404 -2.75 -11.79 -0.75
CA VAL A 404 -1.60 -10.90 -0.87
C VAL A 404 -1.48 -10.49 -2.33
N LEU A 405 -1.91 -9.26 -2.63
CA LEU A 405 -1.74 -8.66 -3.95
C LEU A 405 -0.36 -8.05 -4.07
N THR A 406 0.29 -8.28 -5.20
CA THR A 406 1.64 -7.78 -5.43
C THR A 406 1.79 -7.15 -6.81
N GLY A 407 2.76 -6.24 -6.92
CA GLY A 407 3.17 -5.68 -8.21
C GLY A 407 4.43 -4.84 -8.11
N ILE A 408 5.18 -4.78 -9.21
CA ILE A 408 6.39 -3.96 -9.36
C ILE A 408 6.22 -3.03 -10.56
N LYS A 409 6.22 -1.71 -10.31
CA LYS A 409 6.09 -0.68 -11.36
C LYS A 409 7.28 0.25 -11.37
N CYS A 410 7.57 0.82 -12.54
CA CYS A 410 8.50 1.93 -12.64
C CYS A 410 7.73 3.24 -12.54
N VAL A 411 8.13 4.09 -11.61
CA VAL A 411 7.48 5.37 -11.35
C VAL A 411 8.37 6.49 -11.88
N PRO A 412 7.82 7.42 -12.68
CA PRO A 412 8.59 8.53 -13.21
C PRO A 412 8.87 9.57 -12.14
N SER A 413 9.74 10.53 -12.43
CA SER A 413 9.82 11.74 -11.62
C SER A 413 8.55 12.56 -11.75
N THR A 414 8.18 13.20 -10.66
CA THR A 414 7.07 14.17 -10.61
C THR A 414 7.58 15.57 -10.92
N THR A 415 6.67 16.53 -11.10
CA THR A 415 7.05 17.95 -11.22
C THR A 415 7.51 18.56 -9.89
N SER A 416 7.30 17.87 -8.76
CA SER A 416 7.71 18.33 -7.43
C SER A 416 9.08 17.76 -7.09
N SER A 417 10.11 18.62 -7.06
CA SER A 417 11.44 18.21 -6.61
C SER A 417 11.41 17.68 -5.16
N THR A 418 10.58 18.28 -4.30
CA THR A 418 10.40 17.82 -2.92
C THR A 418 9.85 16.40 -2.85
N VAL A 419 8.86 16.05 -3.68
CA VAL A 419 8.35 14.67 -3.74
C VAL A 419 9.43 13.73 -4.24
N ASN A 420 10.12 14.11 -5.33
CA ASN A 420 11.16 13.27 -5.90
C ASN A 420 12.29 13.00 -4.89
N ASP A 421 12.72 14.01 -4.15
CA ASP A 421 13.76 13.91 -3.12
C ASP A 421 13.30 13.09 -1.90
N GLN A 422 12.04 13.22 -1.49
CA GLN A 422 11.51 12.52 -0.31
C GLN A 422 11.19 11.07 -0.59
N ILE A 423 10.70 10.75 -1.78
CA ILE A 423 10.28 9.38 -2.14
C ILE A 423 11.42 8.61 -2.84
N GLY A 424 12.37 9.32 -3.47
CA GLY A 424 13.43 8.69 -4.26
C GLY A 424 12.98 8.31 -5.65
N PHE A 425 12.23 9.19 -6.32
CA PHE A 425 11.82 9.03 -7.70
C PHE A 425 12.80 9.68 -8.68
N PRO A 426 12.91 9.13 -9.91
CA PRO A 426 12.23 7.94 -10.45
C PRO A 426 12.76 6.64 -9.84
N GLY A 427 11.97 5.57 -9.83
CA GLY A 427 12.41 4.29 -9.27
C GLY A 427 11.34 3.21 -9.30
N PRO A 428 11.66 1.97 -8.87
CA PRO A 428 10.67 0.94 -8.69
C PRO A 428 9.73 1.33 -7.55
N ALA A 429 8.45 1.05 -7.72
CA ALA A 429 7.47 0.92 -6.64
C ALA A 429 7.16 -0.57 -6.49
N VAL A 430 7.36 -1.09 -5.28
CA VAL A 430 7.05 -2.47 -4.92
C VAL A 430 5.87 -2.43 -3.97
N ILE A 431 4.78 -3.06 -4.38
CA ILE A 431 3.52 -3.03 -3.67
C ILE A 431 3.23 -4.44 -3.18
N THR A 432 2.91 -4.57 -1.91
CA THR A 432 2.37 -5.77 -1.29
C THR A 432 1.15 -5.34 -0.46
N LEU A 433 -0.05 -5.77 -0.85
CA LEU A 433 -1.29 -5.48 -0.13
C LEU A 433 -1.83 -6.80 0.41
N HIS A 434 -1.67 -7.00 1.72
CA HIS A 434 -2.30 -8.11 2.40
C HIS A 434 -3.70 -7.68 2.79
N GLN A 435 -4.71 -8.40 2.32
CA GLN A 435 -6.10 -8.00 2.48
C GLN A 435 -7.02 -9.19 2.71
N LYS A 436 -8.05 -8.94 3.52
CA LYS A 436 -9.18 -9.81 3.75
C LYS A 436 -10.41 -9.25 3.02
N GLY A 437 -10.86 -9.95 2.00
CA GLY A 437 -12.09 -9.68 1.25
C GLY A 437 -13.29 -10.39 1.87
N VAL A 438 -14.33 -9.66 2.22
CA VAL A 438 -15.61 -10.23 2.69
C VAL A 438 -16.70 -9.91 1.67
N PRO A 439 -17.23 -10.91 0.96
CA PRO A 439 -18.36 -10.72 0.06
C PRO A 439 -19.62 -10.29 0.83
N VAL A 440 -20.38 -9.36 0.27
CA VAL A 440 -21.64 -8.86 0.83
C VAL A 440 -22.76 -9.10 -0.18
N PHE A 441 -23.79 -9.81 0.26
CA PHE A 441 -24.98 -10.12 -0.53
C PHE A 441 -26.02 -9.02 -0.33
N ALA A 442 -26.75 -8.67 -1.40
CA ALA A 442 -27.89 -7.77 -1.24
C ALA A 442 -29.00 -8.50 -0.47
N GLU A 443 -29.64 -7.78 0.48
CA GLU A 443 -30.82 -8.27 1.20
C GLU A 443 -32.10 -8.28 0.34
#